data_AF-A0A7J2JHX0-F1
#
_entry.id   AF-A0A7J2JHX0-F1
#
_cell.length_a   1.000
_cell.length_b   1.000
_cell.length_c   1.000
_cell.angle_alpha   90.00
_cell.angle_beta   90.00
_cell.angle_gamma   90.00
#
_symmetry.space_group_name_H-M   'P 1'
#
loop_
_entity.id
_entity.type
_entity.pdbx_description
1 polymer ?
#
loop_
_entity_poly.entity_id
_entity_poly.type
_entity_poly.pdbx_seq_one_letter_code
_entity_poly.pdbx_strand_id
1 'polypeptide(L)'
;MRLSEEIEGVLPCVDFAHLHARSVGGYNTYEEIASIFELLEKRLGKECLRNMHMHFSGIEYGEKGEIKHLNLEESDFNYRDLVKALKDFKVEGVIISESPNIEGDALLLKKLYSKARRSKK
;
A
#
# COMPACT_ATOMS: atom_id res chain seq x y z
N MET A 1 8.07 -8.86 9.85
CA MET A 1 7.07 -8.82 10.94
C MET A 1 7.60 -9.30 12.29
N ARG A 2 8.59 -10.22 12.38
CA ARG A 2 9.09 -10.73 13.68
C ARG A 2 9.43 -9.63 14.70
N LEU A 3 10.15 -8.59 14.28
CA LEU A 3 10.49 -7.45 15.16
C LEU A 3 9.26 -6.76 15.75
N SER A 4 8.18 -6.63 14.97
CA SER A 4 6.92 -6.01 15.42
C SER A 4 6.10 -6.91 16.36
N GLU A 5 6.36 -8.22 16.35
CA GLU A 5 5.72 -9.18 17.27
C GLU A 5 6.50 -9.26 18.59
N GLU A 6 7.82 -9.10 18.54
CA GLU A 6 8.71 -9.25 19.69
C GLU A 6 8.90 -7.95 20.48
N ILE A 7 8.71 -6.78 19.86
CA ILE A 7 9.01 -5.47 20.47
C ILE A 7 7.76 -4.59 20.46
N GLU A 8 7.27 -4.26 21.66
CA GLU A 8 6.14 -3.37 21.85
C GLU A 8 6.41 -1.98 21.25
N GLY A 9 5.41 -1.42 20.57
CA GLY A 9 5.50 -0.10 19.93
C GLY A 9 6.19 -0.09 18.56
N VAL A 10 6.68 -1.23 18.06
CA VAL A 10 7.30 -1.33 16.72
C VAL A 10 6.29 -1.85 15.70
N LEU A 11 5.91 -1.02 14.72
CA LEU A 11 5.04 -1.41 13.60
C LEU A 11 5.80 -1.36 12.27
N PRO A 12 5.45 -2.23 11.30
CA PRO A 12 6.08 -2.17 9.98
C PRO A 12 5.62 -0.95 9.19
N CYS A 13 6.52 -0.38 8.39
CA CYS A 13 6.13 0.46 7.25
C CYS A 13 5.83 -0.46 6.05
N VAL A 14 4.71 -0.21 5.37
CA VAL A 14 4.38 -0.90 4.12
C VAL A 14 4.55 0.04 2.94
N ASP A 15 5.57 -0.25 2.12
CA ASP A 15 5.70 0.33 0.79
C ASP A 15 5.08 -0.61 -0.23
N PHE A 16 3.98 -0.19 -0.84
CA PHE A 16 3.25 -1.03 -1.80
C PHE A 16 3.97 -1.16 -3.15
N ALA A 17 4.69 -0.13 -3.58
CA ALA A 17 5.43 -0.14 -4.84
C ALA A 17 6.61 -1.12 -4.74
N HIS A 18 7.35 -1.09 -3.63
CA HIS A 18 8.47 -1.99 -3.40
C HIS A 18 8.03 -3.44 -3.23
N LEU A 19 6.88 -3.69 -2.59
CA LEU A 19 6.29 -5.03 -2.52
C LEU A 19 5.98 -5.56 -3.92
N HIS A 20 5.36 -4.72 -4.75
CA HIS A 20 5.04 -5.04 -6.14
C HIS A 20 6.31 -5.37 -6.95
N ALA A 21 7.30 -4.48 -6.94
CA ALA A 21 8.57 -4.67 -7.65
C ALA A 21 9.35 -5.91 -7.18
N ARG A 22 9.43 -6.15 -5.87
CA ARG A 22 10.13 -7.32 -5.31
C ARG A 22 9.49 -8.64 -5.73
N SER A 23 8.17 -8.64 -5.90
CA SER A 23 7.42 -9.82 -6.32
C SER A 23 7.36 -9.99 -7.84
N VAL A 24 8.05 -9.14 -8.60
CA VAL A 24 8.04 -9.14 -10.08
C VAL A 24 6.59 -9.10 -10.61
N GLY A 25 5.80 -8.17 -10.08
CA GLY A 25 4.44 -7.91 -10.56
C GLY A 25 3.30 -8.41 -9.67
N GLY A 26 3.60 -9.15 -8.61
CA GLY A 26 2.61 -9.56 -7.61
C GLY A 26 2.12 -8.41 -6.73
N TYR A 27 1.16 -8.69 -5.84
CA TYR A 27 0.55 -7.65 -4.98
C TYR A 27 -0.11 -6.51 -5.75
N ASN A 28 -0.68 -6.80 -6.93
CA ASN A 28 -1.21 -5.80 -7.85
C ASN A 28 -2.70 -5.97 -8.16
N THR A 29 -3.32 -7.02 -7.65
CA THR A 29 -4.78 -7.22 -7.65
C THR A 29 -5.37 -6.88 -6.30
N TYR A 30 -6.67 -6.59 -6.26
CA TYR A 30 -7.39 -6.35 -5.00
C TYR A 30 -7.18 -7.48 -3.98
N GLU A 31 -7.27 -8.74 -4.40
CA GLU A 31 -7.14 -9.91 -3.52
C GLU A 31 -5.74 -10.02 -2.93
N GLU A 32 -4.69 -9.79 -3.74
CA GLU A 32 -3.32 -9.82 -3.24
C GLU A 32 -3.04 -8.65 -2.28
N ILE A 33 -3.54 -7.45 -2.59
CA ILE A 33 -3.39 -6.29 -1.70
C ILE A 33 -4.16 -6.52 -0.39
N ALA A 34 -5.38 -7.05 -0.46
CA ALA A 34 -6.18 -7.43 0.71
C ALA A 34 -5.44 -8.42 1.61
N SER A 35 -4.73 -9.38 1.02
CA SER A 35 -3.95 -10.38 1.77
C SER A 35 -2.85 -9.76 2.63
N ILE A 36 -2.32 -8.59 2.26
CA ILE A 36 -1.34 -7.85 3.08
C ILE A 36 -2.00 -7.41 4.39
N PHE A 37 -3.20 -6.81 4.32
CA PHE A 37 -3.93 -6.35 5.50
C PHE A 37 -4.42 -7.50 6.36
N GLU A 38 -4.90 -8.59 5.76
CA GLU A 38 -5.27 -9.83 6.47
C GLU A 38 -4.09 -10.41 7.24
N LEU A 39 -2.91 -10.42 6.63
CA LEU A 39 -1.69 -10.91 7.25
C LEU A 39 -1.24 -10.04 8.43
N LEU A 40 -1.29 -8.71 8.26
CA LEU A 40 -0.99 -7.75 9.33
C LEU A 40 -1.97 -7.90 10.50
N GLU A 41 -3.28 -7.94 10.22
CA GLU A 41 -4.31 -8.12 11.24
C GLU A 41 -4.14 -9.46 11.98
N LYS A 42 -3.86 -10.55 11.25
CA LYS A 42 -3.66 -11.87 11.83
C LYS A 42 -2.48 -11.93 12.79
N ARG A 43 -1.39 -11.22 12.49
CA ARG A 43 -0.12 -11.31 13.22
C ARG A 43 0.04 -10.23 14.29
N LEU A 44 -0.40 -9.02 14.00
CA LEU A 44 -0.19 -7.82 14.84
C LEU A 44 -1.50 -7.29 15.43
N GLY A 45 -2.63 -7.92 15.11
CA GLY A 45 -3.96 -7.51 15.57
C GLY A 45 -4.55 -6.35 14.76
N LYS A 46 -5.85 -6.10 14.99
CA LYS A 46 -6.62 -5.04 14.31
C LYS A 46 -6.07 -3.63 14.54
N GLU A 47 -5.49 -3.39 15.71
CA GLU A 47 -4.94 -2.07 16.04
C GLU A 47 -3.77 -1.68 15.13
N CYS A 48 -3.03 -2.65 14.58
CA CYS A 48 -1.99 -2.37 13.59
C CYS A 48 -2.55 -1.64 12.36
N LEU A 49 -3.76 -2.00 11.91
CA LEU A 49 -4.39 -1.36 10.75
C LEU A 49 -4.91 0.04 11.05
N ARG A 50 -4.99 0.43 12.33
CA ARG A 50 -5.46 1.76 12.75
C ARG A 50 -4.33 2.78 12.93
N ASN A 51 -3.08 2.33 12.83
CA ASN A 51 -1.89 3.16 13.00
C ASN A 51 -0.79 2.76 12.02
N MET A 52 -1.11 2.71 10.72
CA MET A 52 -0.15 2.32 9.70
C MET A 52 0.70 3.50 9.24
N HIS A 53 1.99 3.21 8.99
CA HIS A 53 2.85 4.06 8.17
C HIS A 53 3.03 3.38 6.82
N MET A 54 2.72 4.08 5.74
CA MET A 54 2.67 3.50 4.40
C MET A 54 3.29 4.43 3.38
N HIS A 55 3.87 3.85 2.34
CA HIS A 55 4.41 4.56 1.18
C HIS A 55 3.77 4.04 -0.10
N PHE A 56 3.63 4.90 -1.10
CA PHE A 56 3.19 4.52 -2.44
C PHE A 56 3.87 5.38 -3.51
N SER A 57 4.09 4.76 -4.65
CA SER A 57 4.56 5.40 -5.88
C SER A 57 4.18 4.50 -7.06
N GLY A 58 4.29 5.01 -8.29
CA GLY A 58 4.48 4.10 -9.42
C GLY A 58 5.89 3.53 -9.38
N ILE A 59 6.15 2.40 -10.03
CA ILE A 59 7.49 1.79 -10.01
C ILE A 59 7.81 1.09 -11.32
N GLU A 60 9.04 1.30 -11.80
CA GLU A 60 9.67 0.50 -12.84
C GLU A 60 10.51 -0.58 -12.16
N TYR A 61 10.39 -1.83 -12.61
CA TYR A 61 11.11 -2.96 -12.05
C TYR A 61 11.43 -4.01 -13.11
N GLY A 62 12.40 -4.85 -12.82
CA GLY A 62 12.74 -6.03 -13.62
C GLY A 62 12.95 -7.25 -12.73
N GLU A 63 13.54 -8.31 -13.28
CA GLU A 63 13.80 -9.56 -12.53
C GLU A 63 14.68 -9.36 -11.29
N LYS A 64 15.43 -8.26 -11.21
CA LYS A 64 16.29 -7.90 -10.09
C LYS A 64 15.62 -6.98 -9.05
N GLY A 65 14.32 -6.71 -9.21
CA GLY A 65 13.55 -5.79 -8.38
C GLY A 65 13.49 -4.38 -8.97
N GLU A 66 13.37 -3.39 -8.09
CA GLU A 66 13.23 -1.98 -8.45
C GLU A 66 14.33 -1.47 -9.40
N ILE A 67 13.92 -0.66 -10.37
CA ILE A 67 14.79 0.17 -11.21
C ILE A 67 14.67 1.63 -10.79
N LYS A 68 13.46 2.17 -10.69
CA LYS A 68 13.17 3.53 -10.19
C LYS A 68 11.69 3.74 -9.88
N HIS A 69 11.39 4.76 -9.08
CA HIS A 69 10.03 5.27 -8.90
C HIS A 69 9.53 5.99 -10.17
N LEU A 70 8.23 5.90 -10.40
CA LEU A 70 7.45 6.54 -11.47
C LEU A 70 6.26 7.26 -10.87
N ASN A 71 5.59 8.11 -11.67
CA ASN A 71 4.26 8.55 -11.28
C ASN A 71 3.26 7.41 -11.43
N LEU A 72 2.17 7.44 -10.67
CA LEU A 72 1.15 6.39 -10.63
C LEU A 72 0.62 6.02 -12.02
N GLU A 73 0.35 7.01 -12.86
CA GLU A 73 -0.21 6.82 -14.20
C GLU A 73 0.79 6.28 -15.23
N GLU A 74 2.09 6.27 -14.89
CA GLU A 74 3.17 5.80 -15.75
C GLU A 74 3.60 4.36 -15.43
N SER A 75 2.99 3.73 -14.42
CA SER A 75 3.31 2.38 -13.96
C SER A 75 2.11 1.43 -14.04
N ASP A 76 2.37 0.14 -13.96
CA ASP A 76 1.35 -0.91 -13.83
C ASP A 76 0.80 -1.05 -12.40
N PHE A 77 1.33 -0.31 -11.43
CA PHE A 77 0.88 -0.37 -10.04
C PHE A 77 -0.60 0.04 -9.88
N ASN A 78 -1.42 -0.87 -9.37
CA ASN A 78 -2.86 -0.74 -9.28
C ASN A 78 -3.29 0.03 -8.02
N TYR A 79 -3.00 1.33 -8.02
CA TYR A 79 -3.37 2.24 -6.94
C TYR A 79 -4.89 2.36 -6.72
N ARG A 80 -5.72 1.94 -7.70
CA ARG A 80 -7.18 1.93 -7.56
C ARG A 80 -7.65 0.84 -6.62
N ASP A 81 -7.13 -0.37 -6.79
CA ASP A 81 -7.44 -1.47 -5.89
C ASP A 81 -6.78 -1.30 -4.52
N LEU A 82 -5.61 -0.64 -4.44
CA LEU A 82 -5.06 -0.19 -3.17
C LEU A 82 -6.08 0.69 -2.41
N VAL A 83 -6.61 1.74 -3.05
CA VAL A 83 -7.61 2.62 -2.41
C VAL A 83 -8.86 1.85 -1.97
N LYS A 84 -9.33 0.91 -2.80
CA LYS A 84 -10.47 0.06 -2.47
C LYS A 84 -10.18 -0.79 -1.23
N ALA A 85 -9.04 -1.47 -1.18
CA ALA A 85 -8.63 -2.30 -0.05
C ALA A 85 -8.45 -1.48 1.24
N LEU A 86 -7.78 -0.32 1.17
CA LEU A 86 -7.67 0.61 2.31
C LEU A 86 -9.04 0.95 2.93
N LYS A 87 -10.06 1.17 2.10
CA LYS A 87 -11.43 1.44 2.57
C LYS A 87 -12.16 0.23 3.11
N ASP A 88 -12.05 -0.91 2.45
CA ASP A 88 -12.78 -2.12 2.84
C ASP A 88 -12.27 -2.64 4.21
N PHE A 89 -10.94 -2.58 4.41
CA PHE A 89 -10.24 -2.93 5.66
C PHE A 89 -10.24 -1.82 6.72
N LYS A 90 -10.76 -0.63 6.39
CA LYS A 90 -10.80 0.54 7.29
C LYS A 90 -9.40 0.89 7.84
N VAL A 91 -8.41 0.89 6.97
CA VAL A 91 -7.05 1.25 7.33
C VAL A 91 -6.99 2.73 7.70
N GLU A 92 -6.34 3.04 8.81
CA GLU A 92 -6.06 4.39 9.30
C GLU A 92 -4.54 4.57 9.48
N GLY A 93 -4.08 5.82 9.43
CA GLY A 93 -2.66 6.16 9.54
C GLY A 93 -2.21 7.17 8.51
N VAL A 94 -0.94 7.10 8.13
CA VAL A 94 -0.30 8.03 7.18
C VAL A 94 0.17 7.24 5.96
N ILE A 95 -0.22 7.70 4.78
CA ILE A 95 0.28 7.22 3.49
C ILE A 95 1.00 8.34 2.75
N ILE A 96 2.26 8.14 2.36
CA ILE A 96 3.14 9.15 1.76
C ILE A 96 3.40 8.79 0.30
N SER A 97 3.32 9.78 -0.59
CA SER A 97 3.72 9.61 -1.98
C SER A 97 5.24 9.74 -2.11
N GLU A 98 5.87 8.78 -2.76
CA GLU A 98 7.29 8.79 -3.11
C GLU A 98 7.52 8.85 -4.62
N SER A 99 6.48 9.18 -5.38
CA SER A 99 6.55 9.40 -6.83
C SER A 99 7.45 10.60 -7.15
N PRO A 100 8.02 10.70 -8.37
CA PRO A 100 8.74 11.89 -8.83
C PRO A 100 7.92 13.18 -8.70
N ASN A 101 6.59 13.13 -8.93
CA ASN A 101 5.65 14.22 -8.62
C ASN A 101 4.83 13.88 -7.36
N ILE A 102 5.41 14.20 -6.20
CA ILE A 102 4.86 13.89 -4.87
C ILE A 102 3.46 14.49 -4.70
N GLU A 103 3.30 15.78 -4.97
CA GLU A 103 2.04 16.50 -4.73
C GLU A 103 0.94 16.05 -5.68
N GLY A 104 1.30 15.82 -6.95
CA GLY A 104 0.37 15.36 -7.99
C GLY A 104 -0.27 14.02 -7.61
N ASP A 105 0.56 13.03 -7.27
CA ASP A 105 0.09 11.68 -6.95
C ASP A 105 -0.57 11.61 -5.56
N ALA A 106 -0.09 12.39 -4.59
CA ALA A 106 -0.79 12.55 -3.30
C ALA A 106 -2.21 13.09 -3.50
N LEU A 107 -2.39 14.13 -4.33
CA LEU A 107 -3.71 14.67 -4.64
C LEU A 107 -4.57 13.71 -5.46
N LEU A 108 -3.98 12.97 -6.40
CA LEU A 108 -4.66 11.96 -7.20
C LEU A 108 -5.23 10.86 -6.31
N LEU A 109 -4.38 10.25 -5.46
CA LEU A 109 -4.79 9.18 -4.55
C LEU A 109 -5.84 9.67 -3.55
N LYS A 110 -5.67 10.87 -2.99
CA LYS A 110 -6.65 11.50 -2.09
C LYS A 110 -8.01 11.68 -2.76
N LYS A 111 -8.05 12.23 -3.99
CA LYS A 111 -9.30 12.41 -4.75
C LYS A 111 -9.99 11.07 -5.01
N LEU A 112 -9.23 10.05 -5.37
CA LEU A 112 -9.74 8.71 -5.59
C LEU A 112 -10.33 8.11 -4.31
N TYR A 113 -9.60 8.22 -3.20
CA TYR A 113 -10.06 7.78 -1.88
C TYR A 113 -11.34 8.51 -1.46
N SER A 114 -11.44 9.83 -1.60
CA SER A 114 -12.66 10.56 -1.24
C SER A 114 -13.89 10.10 -2.04
N LYS A 115 -13.73 9.70 -3.30
CA LYS A 115 -14.82 9.24 -4.17
C LYS A 115 -15.17 7.75 -3.99
N ALA A 116 -14.20 6.93 -3.59
CA ALA A 116 -14.41 5.49 -3.43
C ALA A 116 -15.49 5.19 -2.37
N ARG A 117 -16.37 4.25 -2.66
CA ARG A 117 -17.33 3.70 -1.70
C ARG A 117 -16.86 2.33 -1.24
N ARG A 118 -17.16 1.99 0.01
CA ARG A 118 -16.90 0.64 0.52
C ARG A 118 -17.76 -0.36 -0.25
N SER A 119 -17.19 -1.52 -0.51
CA SER A 119 -17.95 -2.66 -1.00
C SER A 119 -19.02 -3.01 0.05
N LYS A 120 -20.28 -3.19 -0.38
CA LYS A 120 -21.32 -3.69 0.53
C LYS A 120 -20.96 -5.14 0.84
N LYS A 121 -20.69 -5.44 2.12
CA LYS A 121 -20.68 -6.81 2.63
C LYS A 121 -22.11 -7.34 2.71
#